data_AF-A0A1D2UL72-F1
#
_entry.id   AF-A0A1D2UL72-F1
#
_cell.length_a   1.000
_cell.length_b   1.000
_cell.length_c   1.000
_cell.angle_alpha   90.00
_cell.angle_beta   90.00
_cell.angle_gamma   90.00
#
_symmetry.space_group_name_H-M   'P 1'
#
loop_
_entity.id
_entity.type
_entity.pdbx_description
1 polymer ?
#
loop_
_entity_poly.entity_id
_entity_poly.type
_entity_poly.pdbx_seq_one_letter_code
_entity_poly.pdbx_strand_id
1 'polypeptide(L)'
;VDQIGVVIAGEPPFSEPLLLRVLIAAEAAGIAVALIVNKCDRSEATAAIRPRIDAYRALGYPVLEISAGPAPQETRAALHDWLSSRTTLLLGQSGMGKSTLVNTLVPDAELRTQAISQVLSSGKHTTTFSRLFDVPAEVADDARIIDTPGFQTFGLAHLSDSQRVHAMREFVPLLGQCRFYNCSHRDEPGCAIREAAQAGRIDELRYRLFTRLEADGD
;
A
#
# COMPACT_ATOMS: atom_id res chain seq x y z
N VAL A 1 -5.76 2.17 -15.33
CA VAL A 1 -4.92 2.30 -14.12
C VAL A 1 -3.69 1.50 -14.40
N ASP A 2 -2.53 2.15 -14.41
CA ASP A 2 -1.28 1.52 -14.84
C ASP A 2 -0.44 1.10 -13.62
N GLN A 3 -0.60 1.81 -12.49
CA GLN A 3 0.10 1.52 -11.25
C GLN A 3 -0.70 1.98 -10.02
N ILE A 4 -0.30 1.47 -8.86
CA ILE A 4 -0.85 1.82 -7.55
C ILE A 4 0.26 2.46 -6.69
N GLY A 5 -0.05 3.60 -6.10
CA GLY A 5 0.76 4.22 -5.03
C GLY A 5 0.09 4.00 -3.69
N VAL A 6 0.68 3.19 -2.81
CA VAL A 6 0.17 3.01 -1.45
C VAL A 6 0.84 4.04 -0.54
N VAL A 7 0.08 5.07 -0.15
CA VAL A 7 0.54 6.13 0.72
C VAL A 7 0.50 5.66 2.17
N ILE A 8 1.66 5.67 2.81
CA ILE A 8 1.88 5.27 4.20
C ILE A 8 2.65 6.37 4.94
N ALA A 9 2.56 6.37 6.27
CA ALA A 9 3.29 7.31 7.12
C ALA A 9 3.62 6.67 8.47
N GLY A 10 4.61 7.23 9.17
CA GLY A 10 4.92 6.83 10.55
C GLY A 10 3.91 7.38 11.57
N GLU A 11 3.23 8.48 11.25
CA GLU A 11 2.27 9.12 12.16
C GLU A 11 1.01 9.65 11.42
N PRO A 12 -0.19 9.14 11.74
CA PRO A 12 -0.40 7.93 12.53
C PRO A 12 0.29 6.72 11.86
N PRO A 13 0.64 5.66 12.60
CA PRO A 13 1.30 4.51 12.02
C PRO A 13 0.41 3.84 10.97
N PHE A 14 1.00 3.43 9.85
CA PHE A 14 0.28 2.70 8.81
C PHE A 14 -0.16 1.31 9.29
N SER A 15 -1.25 0.80 8.71
CA SER A 15 -1.78 -0.53 9.02
C SER A 15 -1.12 -1.60 8.13
N GLU A 16 -0.28 -2.43 8.73
CA GLU A 16 0.33 -3.61 8.09
C GLU A 16 -0.71 -4.59 7.49
N PRO A 17 -1.81 -4.95 8.19
CA PRO A 17 -2.87 -5.77 7.60
C PRO A 17 -3.48 -5.17 6.32
N LEU A 18 -3.71 -3.86 6.30
CA LEU A 18 -4.29 -3.19 5.13
C LEU A 18 -3.29 -3.12 3.97
N LEU A 19 -2.04 -2.81 4.27
CA LEU A 19 -0.97 -2.81 3.29
C LEU A 19 -0.84 -4.19 2.64
N LEU A 20 -0.77 -5.26 3.44
CA LEU A 20 -0.69 -6.63 2.92
C LEU A 20 -1.83 -6.96 1.96
N ARG A 21 -3.08 -6.61 2.33
CA ARG A 21 -4.26 -6.87 1.49
C ARG A 21 -4.19 -6.13 0.15
N VAL A 22 -3.76 -4.87 0.15
CA VAL A 22 -3.56 -4.11 -1.09
C VAL A 22 -2.49 -4.74 -1.96
N LEU A 23 -1.35 -5.12 -1.38
CA LEU A 23 -0.26 -5.76 -2.12
C LEU A 23 -0.73 -7.07 -2.74
N ILE A 24 -1.44 -7.92 -2.00
CA ILE A 24 -1.98 -9.18 -2.51
C ILE A 24 -2.92 -8.94 -3.70
N ALA A 25 -3.83 -7.97 -3.59
CA ALA A 25 -4.77 -7.68 -4.66
C ALA A 25 -4.08 -7.11 -5.91
N ALA A 26 -3.09 -6.24 -5.73
CA ALA A 26 -2.36 -5.67 -6.85
C ALA A 26 -1.48 -6.70 -7.57
N GLU A 27 -0.77 -7.55 -6.81
CA GLU A 27 0.01 -8.66 -7.36
C GLU A 27 -0.88 -9.65 -8.11
N ALA A 28 -2.04 -10.04 -7.54
CA ALA A 28 -3.00 -10.91 -8.21
C ALA A 28 -3.60 -10.29 -9.49
N ALA A 29 -3.70 -8.95 -9.54
CA ALA A 29 -4.16 -8.22 -10.72
C ALA A 29 -3.03 -7.91 -11.73
N GLY A 30 -1.77 -8.21 -11.41
CA GLY A 30 -0.61 -7.87 -12.23
C GLY A 30 -0.36 -6.36 -12.35
N ILE A 31 -0.78 -5.56 -11.37
CA ILE A 31 -0.62 -4.11 -11.36
C ILE A 31 0.60 -3.74 -10.52
N ALA A 32 1.50 -2.93 -11.08
CA ALA A 32 2.68 -2.46 -10.37
C ALA A 32 2.31 -1.61 -9.14
N VAL A 33 2.99 -1.86 -8.02
CA VAL A 33 2.78 -1.12 -6.76
C VAL A 33 4.08 -0.46 -6.29
N ALA A 34 3.99 0.79 -5.86
CA ALA A 34 5.03 1.45 -5.07
C ALA A 34 4.49 1.87 -3.69
N LEU A 35 5.37 1.84 -2.69
CA LEU A 35 5.10 2.44 -1.39
C LEU A 35 5.53 3.91 -1.42
N ILE A 36 4.59 4.81 -1.11
CA ILE A 36 4.87 6.24 -0.96
C ILE A 36 4.91 6.54 0.53
N VAL A 37 6.12 6.61 1.09
CA VAL A 37 6.36 6.96 2.49
C VAL A 37 6.27 8.47 2.61
N ASN A 38 5.17 8.95 3.17
CA ASN A 38 4.89 10.37 3.32
C ASN A 38 5.18 10.84 4.76
N LYS A 39 5.21 12.16 4.93
CA LYS A 39 5.50 12.86 6.19
C LYS A 39 6.92 12.61 6.69
N CYS A 40 7.89 12.48 5.77
CA CYS A 40 9.29 12.27 6.12
C CYS A 40 9.92 13.47 6.86
N ASP A 41 9.25 14.62 6.90
CA ASP A 41 9.56 15.74 7.79
C ASP A 41 9.49 15.34 9.28
N ARG A 42 8.73 14.30 9.62
CA ARG A 42 8.64 13.72 10.96
C ARG A 42 9.67 12.61 11.13
N SER A 43 10.92 13.00 11.40
CA SER A 43 12.08 12.10 11.43
C SER A 43 11.91 10.92 12.40
N GLU A 44 11.47 11.15 13.63
CA GLU A 44 11.29 10.09 14.64
C GLU A 44 10.23 9.06 14.22
N ALA A 45 9.07 9.52 13.74
CA ALA A 45 7.99 8.66 13.28
C ALA A 45 8.40 7.87 12.02
N THR A 46 9.15 8.50 11.11
CA THR A 46 9.68 7.86 9.90
C THR A 46 10.72 6.81 10.26
N ALA A 47 11.61 7.10 11.21
CA ALA A 47 12.60 6.16 11.71
C ALA A 47 11.94 4.93 12.38
N ALA A 48 10.83 5.14 13.10
CA ALA A 48 10.10 4.05 13.76
C ALA A 48 9.56 2.99 12.78
N ILE A 49 9.21 3.38 11.55
CA ILE A 49 8.71 2.45 10.52
C ILE A 49 9.78 1.95 9.56
N ARG A 50 10.99 2.51 9.58
CA ARG A 50 12.09 2.20 8.65
C ARG A 50 12.35 0.69 8.50
N PRO A 51 12.45 -0.12 9.58
CA PRO A 51 12.69 -1.56 9.44
C PRO A 51 11.60 -2.28 8.65
N ARG A 52 10.34 -1.83 8.76
CA ARG A 52 9.22 -2.38 8.00
C ARG A 52 9.33 -2.01 6.53
N ILE A 53 9.63 -0.75 6.22
CA ILE A 53 9.84 -0.28 4.85
C ILE A 53 11.00 -1.03 4.17
N ASP A 54 12.08 -1.28 4.90
CA ASP A 54 13.24 -1.99 4.38
C ASP A 54 12.92 -3.45 4.05
N ALA A 55 12.04 -4.11 4.83
CA ALA A 55 11.53 -5.44 4.49
C ALA A 55 10.77 -5.43 3.16
N TYR A 56 9.91 -4.43 2.92
CA TYR A 56 9.21 -4.28 1.63
C TYR A 56 10.16 -3.96 0.48
N ARG A 57 11.19 -3.13 0.72
CA ARG A 57 12.23 -2.85 -0.28
C ARG A 57 13.02 -4.11 -0.65
N ALA A 58 13.35 -4.96 0.33
CA ALA A 58 14.03 -6.23 0.08
C ALA A 58 13.20 -7.22 -0.74
N LEU A 59 11.86 -7.12 -0.68
CA LEU A 59 10.93 -7.86 -1.55
C LEU A 59 10.79 -7.25 -2.96
N GLY A 60 11.53 -6.17 -3.25
CA GLY A 60 11.57 -5.51 -4.55
C GLY A 60 10.41 -4.55 -4.81
N TYR A 61 9.70 -4.08 -3.77
CA TYR A 61 8.75 -2.99 -3.95
C TYR A 61 9.50 -1.65 -4.05
N PRO A 62 9.23 -0.82 -5.08
CA PRO A 62 9.69 0.56 -5.11
C PRO A 62 9.21 1.33 -3.88
N VAL A 63 10.10 2.14 -3.30
CA VAL A 63 9.80 2.98 -2.15
C VAL A 63 10.19 4.42 -2.49
N LEU A 64 9.21 5.32 -2.41
CA LEU A 64 9.35 6.75 -2.70
C LEU A 64 9.11 7.51 -1.39
N GLU A 65 10.08 8.32 -0.98
CA GLU A 65 10.03 9.05 0.29
C GLU A 65 9.78 10.53 0.04
N ILE A 66 8.75 11.09 0.68
CA ILE A 66 8.28 12.44 0.40
C ILE A 66 7.74 13.15 1.66
N SER A 67 7.56 14.46 1.53
CA SER A 67 6.87 15.31 2.51
C SER A 67 5.92 16.25 1.77
N ALA A 68 4.76 15.73 1.35
CA ALA A 68 3.90 16.40 0.36
C ALA A 68 3.55 17.86 0.68
N GLY A 69 3.21 18.18 1.93
CA GLY A 69 2.90 19.55 2.34
C GLY A 69 4.15 20.38 2.66
N PRO A 70 5.05 19.91 3.55
CA PRO A 70 6.22 20.68 3.97
C PRO A 70 7.30 20.90 2.91
N ALA A 71 7.41 20.01 1.91
CA ALA A 71 8.43 20.03 0.88
C ALA A 71 7.81 19.72 -0.51
N PRO A 72 6.97 20.62 -1.06
CA PRO A 72 6.17 20.32 -2.24
C PRO A 72 7.01 20.20 -3.51
N GLN A 73 8.07 21.00 -3.67
CA GLN A 73 8.98 20.91 -4.83
C GLN A 73 9.78 19.60 -4.82
N GLU A 74 10.33 19.23 -3.67
CA GLU A 74 11.06 17.97 -3.49
C GLU A 74 10.13 16.77 -3.70
N THR A 75 8.90 16.85 -3.21
CA THR A 75 7.87 15.82 -3.45
C THR A 75 7.59 15.64 -4.93
N ARG A 76 7.42 16.72 -5.69
CA ARG A 76 7.20 16.66 -7.14
C ARG A 76 8.40 16.05 -7.85
N ALA A 77 9.60 16.51 -7.53
CA ALA A 77 10.83 15.97 -8.11
C ALA A 77 11.01 14.48 -7.83
N ALA A 78 10.74 14.03 -6.60
CA ALA A 78 10.86 12.62 -6.21
C ALA A 78 9.84 11.69 -6.91
N LEU A 79 8.71 12.24 -7.36
CA LEU A 79 7.63 11.47 -7.99
C LEU A 79 7.56 11.62 -9.51
N HIS A 80 8.26 12.61 -10.09
CA HIS A 80 8.19 12.96 -11.52
C HIS A 80 8.30 11.72 -12.42
N ASP A 81 9.46 11.05 -12.43
CA ASP A 81 9.73 9.92 -13.33
C ASP A 81 8.82 8.72 -13.08
N TRP A 82 8.37 8.55 -11.84
CA TRP A 82 7.48 7.45 -11.48
C TRP A 82 6.04 7.72 -11.94
N LEU A 83 5.59 8.97 -11.96
CA LEU A 83 4.24 9.36 -12.37
C LEU A 83 4.09 9.57 -13.88
N SER A 84 5.14 10.04 -14.56
CA SER A 84 5.08 10.42 -15.98
C SER A 84 4.55 9.29 -16.86
N SER A 85 3.62 9.67 -17.75
CA SER A 85 2.92 8.81 -18.72
C SER A 85 2.13 7.66 -18.09
N ARG A 86 1.68 7.82 -16.83
CA ARG A 86 0.91 6.80 -16.11
C ARG A 86 -0.33 7.36 -15.42
N THR A 87 -1.37 6.54 -15.38
CA THR A 87 -2.52 6.72 -14.52
C THR A 87 -2.32 5.98 -13.20
N THR A 88 -2.12 6.73 -12.12
CA THR A 88 -1.78 6.22 -10.79
C THR A 88 -2.99 6.21 -9.86
N LEU A 89 -3.31 5.07 -9.27
CA LEU A 89 -4.32 4.96 -8.21
C LEU A 89 -3.67 5.17 -6.84
N LEU A 90 -4.10 6.18 -6.09
CA LEU A 90 -3.61 6.41 -4.73
C LEU A 90 -4.49 5.68 -3.70
N LEU A 91 -3.87 4.73 -3.01
CA LEU A 91 -4.46 3.94 -1.94
C LEU A 91 -3.78 4.27 -0.60
N GLY A 92 -4.47 4.03 0.50
CA GLY A 92 -3.92 4.21 1.84
C GLY A 92 -5.00 4.55 2.86
N GLN A 93 -4.75 4.23 4.12
CA GLN A 93 -5.70 4.53 5.20
C GLN A 93 -5.92 6.05 5.37
N SER A 94 -7.00 6.42 6.07
CA SER A 94 -7.24 7.82 6.42
C SER A 94 -6.05 8.39 7.22
N GLY A 95 -5.70 9.65 6.98
CA GLY A 95 -4.60 10.32 7.69
C GLY A 95 -3.18 10.09 7.14
N MET A 96 -2.98 9.25 6.11
CA MET A 96 -1.65 9.07 5.47
C MET A 96 -1.22 10.25 4.58
N GLY A 97 -2.11 11.21 4.34
CA GLY A 97 -1.81 12.42 3.56
C GLY A 97 -2.04 12.29 2.05
N LYS A 98 -2.92 11.39 1.60
CA LYS A 98 -3.32 11.26 0.18
C LYS A 98 -3.85 12.58 -0.41
N SER A 99 -4.82 13.22 0.25
CA SER A 99 -5.39 14.49 -0.25
C SER A 99 -4.36 15.62 -0.25
N THR A 100 -3.45 15.64 0.73
CA THR A 100 -2.31 16.58 0.73
C THR A 100 -1.40 16.29 -0.46
N LEU A 101 -1.06 15.03 -0.73
CA LEU A 101 -0.27 14.63 -1.89
C LEU A 101 -0.92 15.04 -3.21
N VAL A 102 -2.23 14.82 -3.35
CA VAL A 102 -2.97 15.25 -4.54
C VAL A 102 -2.91 16.76 -4.71
N ASN A 103 -3.14 17.56 -3.66
CA ASN A 103 -3.03 19.02 -3.76
C ASN A 103 -1.59 19.48 -4.07
N THR A 104 -0.58 18.75 -3.59
CA THR A 104 0.82 19.02 -3.90
C THR A 104 1.13 18.79 -5.38
N LEU A 105 0.59 17.72 -5.95
CA LEU A 105 0.80 17.33 -7.35
C LEU A 105 -0.12 18.09 -8.31
N VAL A 106 -1.32 18.45 -7.86
CA VAL A 106 -2.37 19.12 -8.62
C VAL A 106 -2.89 20.30 -7.77
N PRO A 107 -2.26 21.48 -7.86
CA PRO A 107 -2.60 22.64 -7.03
C PRO A 107 -4.07 23.04 -7.09
N ASP A 108 -4.68 22.94 -8.27
CA ASP A 108 -6.08 23.33 -8.53
C ASP A 108 -7.10 22.23 -8.15
N ALA A 109 -6.65 21.11 -7.55
CA ALA A 109 -7.56 20.04 -7.13
C ALA A 109 -8.48 20.43 -5.95
N GLU A 110 -8.09 21.44 -5.17
CA GLU A 110 -8.81 21.99 -4.02
C GLU A 110 -9.38 20.93 -3.05
N LEU A 111 -8.68 19.81 -2.86
CA LEU A 111 -9.13 18.79 -1.93
C LEU A 111 -9.03 19.29 -0.49
N ARG A 112 -10.06 19.02 0.31
CA ARG A 112 -10.07 19.41 1.73
C ARG A 112 -9.00 18.63 2.50
N THR A 113 -8.05 19.35 3.11
CA THR A 113 -6.96 18.79 3.92
C THR A 113 -7.13 19.13 5.41
N GLN A 114 -7.95 18.38 6.18
CA GLN A 114 -7.95 18.49 7.65
C GLN A 114 -8.22 17.17 8.38
N ALA A 115 -7.63 17.06 9.59
CA ALA A 115 -7.47 15.89 10.44
C ALA A 115 -8.72 15.42 11.22
N ILE A 116 -9.92 15.94 10.92
CA ILE A 116 -11.16 15.61 11.63
C ILE A 116 -12.23 15.26 10.61
N SER A 117 -12.33 13.97 10.28
CA SER A 117 -13.59 13.35 9.82
C SER A 117 -14.45 12.93 11.04
N GLN A 118 -14.34 13.61 12.20
CA GLN A 118 -15.12 13.31 13.41
C GLN A 118 -16.30 14.26 13.68
N VAL A 119 -16.66 15.16 12.77
CA VAL A 119 -17.93 15.90 12.89
C VAL A 119 -18.81 15.57 11.71
N LEU A 120 -19.48 14.43 11.82
CA LEU A 120 -20.86 14.22 11.38
C LEU A 120 -21.36 12.95 12.07
N SER A 121 -21.66 13.11 13.35
CA SER A 121 -22.51 12.26 14.18
C SER A 121 -23.96 12.22 13.64
N SER A 122 -24.14 12.12 12.33
CA SER A 122 -25.42 11.97 11.61
C SER A 122 -25.20 11.79 10.09
N GLY A 123 -24.23 10.97 9.67
CA GLY A 123 -24.18 10.47 8.30
C GLY A 123 -23.65 11.44 7.23
N LYS A 124 -22.88 10.83 6.30
CA LYS A 124 -22.50 11.31 4.96
C LYS A 124 -21.86 12.71 4.88
N HIS A 125 -20.54 12.73 4.67
CA HIS A 125 -19.86 13.31 3.48
C HIS A 125 -18.34 13.46 3.71
N THR A 126 -17.67 12.34 3.98
CA THR A 126 -16.24 12.12 3.68
C THR A 126 -16.14 11.80 2.17
N THR A 127 -15.06 12.13 1.44
CA THR A 127 -14.92 11.88 -0.02
C THR A 127 -15.57 10.55 -0.41
N THR A 128 -16.75 10.57 -1.06
CA THR A 128 -17.59 9.36 -1.27
C THR A 128 -17.34 8.68 -2.61
N PHE A 129 -16.51 9.29 -3.46
CA PHE A 129 -16.25 8.84 -4.83
C PHE A 129 -14.79 9.03 -5.17
N SER A 130 -14.23 8.09 -5.92
CA SER A 130 -12.90 8.26 -6.51
C SER A 130 -12.92 9.39 -7.54
N ARG A 131 -11.88 10.21 -7.57
CA ARG A 131 -11.75 11.34 -8.50
C ARG A 131 -10.47 11.20 -9.31
N LEU A 132 -10.56 11.46 -10.60
CA LEU A 132 -9.41 11.51 -11.50
C LEU A 132 -8.99 12.97 -11.69
N PHE A 133 -7.70 13.21 -11.62
CA PHE A 133 -7.05 14.49 -11.84
C PHE A 133 -5.96 14.33 -12.90
N ASP A 134 -5.91 15.25 -13.85
CA ASP A 134 -4.76 15.41 -14.73
C ASP A 134 -3.66 16.16 -13.95
N VAL A 135 -2.45 15.62 -13.98
CA VAL A 135 -1.28 16.23 -13.33
C VAL A 135 -0.72 17.29 -14.28
N PRO A 136 -0.42 18.51 -13.80
CA PRO A 136 0.22 19.53 -14.63
C PRO A 136 1.55 19.03 -15.20
N ALA A 137 1.84 19.37 -16.46
CA ALA A 137 3.02 18.89 -17.17
C ALA A 137 4.33 19.32 -16.49
N GLU A 138 4.34 20.45 -15.78
CA GLU A 138 5.49 20.89 -14.97
C GLU A 138 5.77 20.01 -13.74
N VAL A 139 4.84 19.13 -13.37
CA VAL A 139 4.98 18.17 -12.27
C VAL A 139 5.30 16.77 -12.79
N ALA A 140 4.61 16.31 -13.83
CA ALA A 140 4.87 15.06 -14.54
C ALA A 140 4.16 15.04 -15.90
N ASP A 141 4.85 14.58 -16.94
CA ASP A 141 4.33 14.56 -18.32
C ASP A 141 3.21 13.52 -18.50
N ASP A 142 2.06 13.93 -19.06
CA ASP A 142 0.90 13.05 -19.35
C ASP A 142 0.54 12.09 -18.20
N ALA A 143 0.59 12.60 -16.97
CA ALA A 143 0.30 11.84 -15.77
C ALA A 143 -1.12 12.10 -15.26
N ARG A 144 -1.75 11.07 -14.70
CA ARG A 144 -3.08 11.17 -14.07
C ARG A 144 -3.07 10.53 -12.70
N ILE A 145 -3.82 11.11 -11.77
CA ILE A 145 -3.95 10.60 -10.41
C ILE A 145 -5.41 10.32 -10.11
N ILE A 146 -5.68 9.13 -9.60
CA ILE A 146 -6.99 8.77 -9.05
C ILE A 146 -6.89 8.80 -7.53
N ASP A 147 -7.53 9.78 -6.91
CA ASP A 147 -7.71 9.83 -5.46
C ASP A 147 -8.87 8.91 -5.06
N THR A 148 -8.65 8.13 -4.00
CA THR A 148 -9.67 7.26 -3.42
C THR A 148 -9.95 7.64 -1.97
N PRO A 149 -11.17 7.38 -1.48
CA PRO A 149 -11.46 7.51 -0.06
C PRO A 149 -10.51 6.64 0.77
N GLY A 150 -10.07 7.13 1.93
CA GLY A 150 -9.31 6.30 2.86
C GLY A 150 -10.16 5.10 3.29
N PHE A 151 -9.67 3.89 3.04
CA PHE A 151 -10.36 2.67 3.46
C PHE A 151 -9.85 2.19 4.82
N GLN A 152 -10.76 1.64 5.62
CA GLN A 152 -10.46 0.97 6.88
C GLN A 152 -10.44 -0.56 6.73
N THR A 153 -11.02 -1.07 5.65
CA THR A 153 -11.05 -2.50 5.30
C THR A 153 -10.80 -2.64 3.80
N PHE A 154 -10.11 -3.71 3.40
CA PHE A 154 -9.86 -4.04 2.00
C PHE A 154 -10.15 -5.52 1.79
N GLY A 155 -11.23 -5.82 1.08
CA GLY A 155 -11.71 -7.19 0.89
C GLY A 155 -10.90 -7.94 -0.17
N LEU A 156 -10.63 -9.23 0.09
CA LEU A 156 -9.99 -10.16 -0.84
C LEU A 156 -10.92 -11.31 -1.25
N ALA A 157 -12.23 -11.13 -1.09
CA ALA A 157 -13.24 -12.18 -1.35
C ALA A 157 -13.25 -12.65 -2.81
N HIS A 158 -12.83 -11.79 -3.74
CA HIS A 158 -12.72 -12.12 -5.16
C HIS A 158 -11.50 -12.98 -5.52
N LEU A 159 -10.57 -13.20 -4.58
CA LEU A 159 -9.37 -14.01 -4.79
C LEU A 159 -9.51 -15.37 -4.13
N SER A 160 -9.19 -16.43 -4.88
CA SER A 160 -8.99 -17.77 -4.34
C SER A 160 -7.75 -17.84 -3.44
N ASP A 161 -7.66 -18.87 -2.58
CA ASP A 161 -6.50 -19.05 -1.70
C ASP A 161 -5.21 -19.26 -2.50
N SER A 162 -5.29 -19.96 -3.64
CA SER A 162 -4.16 -20.12 -4.55
C SER A 162 -3.66 -18.76 -5.07
N GLN A 163 -4.57 -17.87 -5.49
CA GLN A 163 -4.18 -16.52 -5.93
C GLN A 163 -3.54 -15.72 -4.79
N ARG A 164 -4.06 -15.81 -3.57
CA ARG A 164 -3.49 -15.13 -2.39
C ARG A 164 -2.09 -15.64 -2.08
N VAL A 165 -1.85 -16.95 -2.17
CA VAL A 165 -0.53 -17.57 -1.97
C VAL A 165 0.46 -17.10 -3.04
N HIS A 166 0.06 -17.11 -4.32
CA HIS A 166 0.93 -16.69 -5.44
C HIS A 166 1.22 -15.19 -5.43
N ALA A 167 0.34 -14.38 -4.83
CA ALA A 167 0.54 -12.95 -4.67
C ALA A 167 1.57 -12.56 -3.59
N MET A 168 2.05 -13.53 -2.79
CA MET A 168 3.13 -13.32 -1.83
C MET A 168 4.47 -13.58 -2.52
N ARG A 169 5.20 -12.51 -2.89
CA ARG A 169 6.49 -12.60 -3.61
C ARG A 169 7.48 -13.56 -2.97
N GLU A 170 7.57 -13.53 -1.64
CA GLU A 170 8.48 -14.40 -0.87
C GLU A 170 8.02 -15.86 -0.76
N PHE A 171 6.76 -16.17 -1.09
CA PHE A 171 6.26 -17.54 -1.13
C PHE A 171 6.54 -18.21 -2.47
N VAL A 172 6.49 -17.45 -3.56
CA VAL A 172 6.62 -17.96 -4.94
C VAL A 172 7.83 -18.90 -5.11
N PRO A 173 9.05 -18.58 -4.62
CA PRO A 173 10.20 -19.48 -4.76
C PRO A 173 10.11 -20.80 -3.99
N LEU A 174 9.15 -20.94 -3.08
CA LEU A 174 8.96 -22.09 -2.19
C LEU A 174 7.74 -22.94 -2.57
N LEU A 175 6.92 -22.48 -3.51
CA LEU A 175 5.73 -23.21 -3.94
C LEU A 175 6.11 -24.56 -4.56
N GLY A 176 5.36 -25.61 -4.21
CA GLY A 176 5.64 -26.99 -4.62
C GLY A 176 6.73 -27.71 -3.82
N GLN A 177 7.37 -27.05 -2.85
CA GLN A 177 8.40 -27.67 -1.99
C GLN A 177 7.83 -28.22 -0.67
N CYS A 178 6.54 -28.02 -0.42
CA CYS A 178 5.86 -28.61 0.74
C CYS A 178 5.76 -30.13 0.59
N ARG A 179 5.76 -30.84 1.72
CA ARG A 179 5.53 -32.29 1.78
C ARG A 179 4.19 -32.70 1.13
N PHE A 180 3.17 -31.86 1.24
CA PHE A 180 1.83 -32.10 0.70
C PHE A 180 1.53 -31.12 -0.44
N TYR A 181 0.92 -31.63 -1.52
CA TYR A 181 0.58 -30.84 -2.70
C TYR A 181 -0.57 -29.84 -2.46
N ASN A 182 -1.42 -30.10 -1.47
CA ASN A 182 -2.57 -29.27 -1.07
C ASN A 182 -2.34 -28.55 0.28
N CYS A 183 -1.09 -28.24 0.61
CA CYS A 183 -0.74 -27.53 1.83
C CYS A 183 -1.37 -26.13 1.85
N SER A 184 -2.11 -25.80 2.92
CA SER A 184 -2.66 -24.46 3.16
C SER A 184 -1.63 -23.47 3.73
N HIS A 185 -0.42 -23.96 4.02
CA HIS A 185 0.70 -23.21 4.56
C HIS A 185 0.46 -22.64 5.97
N ARG A 186 -0.28 -23.38 6.80
CA ARG A 186 -0.65 -22.97 8.16
C ARG A 186 -0.03 -23.91 9.19
N ASP A 187 -0.64 -25.08 9.35
CA ASP A 187 -0.33 -26.02 10.42
C ASP A 187 0.28 -27.33 9.91
N GLU A 188 0.37 -27.53 8.59
CA GLU A 188 0.84 -28.78 8.01
C GLU A 188 2.32 -29.09 8.33
N PRO A 189 2.66 -30.35 8.66
CA PRO A 189 4.04 -30.76 8.83
C PRO A 189 4.78 -30.82 7.48
N GLY A 190 6.04 -30.36 7.45
CA GLY A 190 6.82 -30.30 6.21
C GLY A 190 6.40 -29.17 5.27
N CYS A 191 5.82 -28.08 5.80
CA CYS A 191 5.48 -26.90 5.01
C CYS A 191 6.71 -26.01 4.81
N ALA A 192 7.21 -25.93 3.56
CA ALA A 192 8.38 -25.12 3.22
C ALA A 192 8.22 -23.63 3.54
N ILE A 193 7.01 -23.06 3.37
CA ILE A 193 6.71 -21.66 3.71
C ILE A 193 6.79 -21.43 5.23
N ARG A 194 6.17 -22.31 6.03
CA ARG A 194 6.21 -22.19 7.50
C ARG A 194 7.63 -22.35 8.03
N GLU A 195 8.37 -23.33 7.51
CA GLU A 195 9.77 -23.56 7.87
C GLU A 195 10.65 -22.36 7.47
N ALA A 196 10.41 -21.74 6.33
CA ALA A 196 11.09 -20.52 5.92
C ALA A 196 10.77 -19.34 6.84
N ALA A 197 9.52 -19.19 7.28
CA ALA A 197 9.14 -18.18 8.28
C ALA A 197 9.82 -18.43 9.63
N GLN A 198 9.84 -19.67 10.12
CA GLN A 198 10.53 -20.05 11.36
C GLN A 198 12.05 -19.83 11.29
N ALA A 199 12.64 -19.98 10.11
CA ALA A 199 14.06 -19.72 9.85
C ALA A 199 14.38 -18.24 9.57
N GLY A 200 13.40 -17.33 9.64
CA GLY A 200 13.58 -15.90 9.36
C GLY A 200 13.83 -15.54 7.89
N ARG A 201 13.61 -16.48 6.96
CA ARG A 201 13.69 -16.24 5.51
C ARG A 201 12.44 -15.56 4.95
N ILE A 202 11.33 -15.69 5.66
CA ILE A 202 10.08 -14.95 5.42
C ILE A 202 9.84 -14.07 6.64
N ASP A 203 9.42 -12.82 6.40
CA ASP A 203 9.03 -11.92 7.47
C ASP A 203 7.87 -12.50 8.30
N GLU A 204 8.10 -12.70 9.60
CA GLU A 204 7.16 -13.37 10.49
C GLU A 204 5.82 -12.64 10.56
N LEU A 205 5.84 -11.30 10.56
CA LEU A 205 4.62 -10.50 10.59
C LEU A 205 3.78 -10.74 9.33
N ARG A 206 4.41 -10.71 8.14
CA ARG A 206 3.72 -10.96 6.87
C ARG A 206 3.16 -12.39 6.79
N TYR A 207 3.92 -13.40 7.21
CA TYR A 207 3.42 -14.78 7.32
C TYR A 207 2.19 -14.88 8.24
N ARG A 208 2.29 -14.28 9.44
CA ARG A 208 1.20 -14.28 10.43
C ARG A 208 -0.04 -13.53 9.94
N LEU A 209 0.14 -12.44 9.19
CA LEU A 209 -0.98 -11.70 8.61
C LEU A 209 -1.62 -12.48 7.47
N PHE A 210 -0.83 -13.14 6.62
CA PHE A 210 -1.31 -14.01 5.57
C PHE A 210 -2.19 -15.14 6.12
N THR A 211 -1.72 -15.85 7.15
CA THR A 211 -2.50 -16.94 7.78
C THR A 211 -3.77 -16.45 8.48
N ARG A 212 -3.93 -15.14 8.71
CA ARG A 212 -5.18 -14.58 9.26
C ARG A 212 -6.19 -14.16 8.20
N LEU A 213 -5.84 -14.13 6.91
CA LEU A 213 -6.73 -13.64 5.85
C LEU A 213 -8.06 -14.40 5.71
N GLU A 214 -8.09 -15.69 6.10
CA GLU A 214 -9.31 -16.53 6.06
C GLU A 214 -10.16 -16.44 7.34
N ALA A 215 -9.60 -15.96 8.46
CA ALA A 215 -10.37 -15.83 9.71
C ALA A 215 -11.39 -14.68 9.65
N ASP A 216 -11.31 -13.82 8.63
CA ASP A 216 -12.22 -12.70 8.38
C ASP A 216 -13.33 -13.06 7.35
N GLY A 217 -13.64 -14.36 7.19
CA GLY A 217 -14.75 -14.84 6.38
C GLY A 217 -16.07 -14.81 7.16
N ASP A 218 -16.91 -13.84 6.79
CA ASP A 218 -18.26 -13.46 7.30
C ASP A 218 -18.30 -12.45 8.47
#